data_AF-A0A2N0QA51-F1
#
_entry.id   AF-A0A2N0QA51-F1
#
_cell.length_a   1.000
_cell.length_b   1.000
_cell.length_c   1.000
_cell.angle_alpha   90.00
_cell.angle_beta   90.00
_cell.angle_gamma   90.00
#
_symmetry.space_group_name_H-M   'P 1'
#
loop_
_entity.id
_entity.type
_entity.pdbx_description
1 polymer ?
#
loop_
_entity_poly.entity_id
_entity_poly.type
_entity_poly.pdbx_seq_one_letter_code
_entity_poly.pdbx_strand_id
1 'polypeptide(L)' 'MISNEEILKVVLPNNHEQEVDELNSNSLPSITHSEAIEHYDKTLKDFSTSVS' A
#
# COMPACT_ATOMS: atom_id res chain seq x y z
N MET A 1 -12.64 11.71 17.78
CA MET A 1 -11.30 11.29 17.38
C MET A 1 -10.82 12.29 16.36
N ILE A 2 -9.55 12.67 16.39
CA ILE A 2 -9.02 13.63 15.41
C ILE A 2 -8.88 12.89 14.06
N SER A 3 -9.25 13.53 12.95
CA SER A 3 -9.13 12.93 11.62
C SER A 3 -7.70 13.07 11.10
N ASN A 4 -7.27 12.12 10.28
CA ASN A 4 -5.92 12.11 9.71
C ASN A 4 -5.64 13.39 8.89
N GLU A 5 -6.66 13.95 8.24
CA GLU A 5 -6.59 15.22 7.53
C GLU A 5 -6.21 16.40 8.44
N GLU A 6 -6.75 16.46 9.67
CA GLU A 6 -6.42 17.50 10.65
C GLU A 6 -5.02 17.31 11.24
N ILE A 7 -4.58 16.06 11.44
CA ILE A 7 -3.21 15.76 11.88
C ILE A 7 -2.21 16.21 10.80
N LEU A 8 -2.48 15.88 9.53
CA LEU A 8 -1.59 16.19 8.42
C LEU A 8 -1.46 17.71 8.20
N LYS A 9 -2.51 18.51 8.48
CA LYS A 9 -2.46 19.99 8.36
C LYS A 9 -1.48 20.62 9.34
N VAL A 10 -1.30 20.00 10.51
CA VAL A 10 -0.38 20.48 11.55
C VAL A 10 1.05 20.03 11.28
N VAL A 11 1.24 18.82 10.77
CA VAL A 11 2.57 18.24 10.52
C VAL A 11 3.19 18.76 9.20
N LEU A 12 2.35 19.03 8.19
CA LEU A 12 2.79 19.44 6.84
C LEU A 12 1.99 20.66 6.34
N PRO A 13 2.25 21.86 6.91
CA PRO A 13 1.44 23.05 6.65
C PRO A 13 1.52 23.59 5.21
N ASN A 14 2.54 23.21 4.43
CA ASN A 14 2.80 23.75 3.09
C ASN A 14 2.70 22.73 1.95
N ASN A 15 2.46 21.45 2.23
CA ASN A 15 2.55 20.37 1.23
C ASN A 15 1.35 19.40 1.27
N HIS A 16 0.25 19.88 1.87
CA HIS A 16 -0.88 19.06 2.29
C HIS A 16 -1.56 18.34 1.13
N GLU A 17 -1.73 19.00 -0.01
CA GLU A 17 -2.42 18.41 -1.17
C GLU A 17 -1.59 17.29 -1.81
N GLN A 18 -0.28 17.52 -2.03
CA GLN A 18 0.58 16.56 -2.73
C GLN A 18 0.90 15.31 -1.90
N GLU A 19 1.18 15.45 -0.60
CA GLU A 19 1.46 14.29 0.26
C GLU A 19 0.19 13.50 0.63
N VAL A 20 -0.97 14.15 0.72
CA VAL A 20 -2.25 13.44 0.91
C VAL A 20 -2.60 12.61 -0.32
N ASP A 21 -2.44 13.17 -1.53
CA ASP A 21 -2.64 12.41 -2.76
C ASP A 21 -1.64 11.25 -2.88
N GLU A 22 -0.38 11.46 -2.50
CA GLU A 22 0.63 10.40 -2.51
C GLU A 22 0.31 9.29 -1.48
N LEU A 23 -0.15 9.63 -0.27
CA LEU A 23 -0.59 8.66 0.74
C LEU A 23 -1.86 7.89 0.31
N ASN A 24 -2.81 8.57 -0.32
CA ASN A 24 -4.01 7.94 -0.88
C ASN A 24 -3.66 7.02 -2.06
N SER A 25 -2.65 7.41 -2.86
CA SER A 25 -2.15 6.63 -3.99
C SER A 25 -1.26 5.47 -3.57
N ASN A 26 -0.59 5.57 -2.43
CA ASN A 26 0.21 4.52 -1.79
C ASN A 26 -0.64 3.56 -0.96
N SER A 27 -1.97 3.64 -1.06
CA SER A 27 -2.84 2.65 -0.45
C SER A 27 -2.48 1.28 -1.00
N LEU A 28 -2.14 0.36 -0.10
CA LEU A 28 -1.84 -1.01 -0.49
C LEU A 28 -3.04 -1.56 -1.28
N PRO A 29 -2.79 -2.35 -2.34
CA PRO A 29 -3.87 -2.95 -3.10
C PRO A 29 -4.79 -3.70 -2.13
N SER A 30 -6.09 -3.42 -2.26
CA SER A 30 -7.11 -4.09 -1.46
C SER A 30 -7.24 -5.53 -1.95
N ILE A 31 -6.42 -6.41 -1.40
CA ILE A 31 -6.37 -7.82 -1.73
C ILE A 31 -7.10 -8.67 -0.70
N THR A 32 -7.84 -9.68 -1.15
CA THR A 32 -8.47 -10.64 -0.24
C THR A 32 -7.45 -11.64 0.31
N HIS A 33 -7.72 -12.25 1.46
CA HIS A 33 -6.80 -13.24 2.04
C HIS A 33 -6.51 -14.42 1.10
N SER A 34 -7.53 -14.92 0.41
CA SER A 34 -7.40 -16.02 -0.56
C SER A 34 -6.53 -15.63 -1.75
N GLU A 35 -6.73 -14.43 -2.28
CA GLU A 35 -5.96 -13.90 -3.41
C GLU A 35 -4.49 -13.71 -3.01
N ALA A 36 -4.22 -13.21 -1.80
CA ALA A 36 -2.86 -13.13 -1.28
C ALA A 36 -2.17 -14.50 -1.23
N ILE A 37 -2.86 -15.56 -0.79
CA ILE A 37 -2.33 -16.93 -0.77
C ILE A 37 -1.97 -17.40 -2.19
N GLU A 38 -2.87 -17.22 -3.17
CA GLU A 38 -2.61 -17.59 -4.56
C GLU A 38 -1.39 -16.86 -5.15
N HIS A 39 -1.24 -15.57 -4.84
CA HIS A 39 -0.08 -14.78 -5.26
C HIS A 39 1.22 -15.33 -4.66
N TYR A 40 1.24 -15.66 -3.37
CA TYR A 40 2.41 -16.27 -2.73
C TYR A 40 2.77 -17.63 -3.35
N ASP A 41 1.79 -18.50 -3.54
CA ASP A 41 2.02 -19.83 -4.13
C ASP A 41 2.58 -19.72 -5.56
N LYS A 42 2.06 -18.78 -6.35
CA LYS A 42 2.56 -18.51 -7.70
C LYS A 42 4.00 -18.00 -7.67
N THR A 43 4.31 -17.00 -6.85
CA THR A 43 5.67 -16.44 -6.74
C THR A 43 6.69 -17.50 -6.31
N LEU A 44 6.33 -18.39 -5.39
CA LEU A 44 7.21 -19.50 -4.97
C LEU A 44 7.44 -20.51 -6.09
N LYS A 45 6.41 -20.84 -6.88
CA LYS A 45 6.53 -21.72 -8.05
C LYS A 45 7.43 -21.13 -9.14
N ASP A 46 7.23 -19.86 -9.45
CA ASP A 46 8.01 -19.15 -10.46
C ASP A 46 9.48 -19.05 -10.03
N PHE A 47 9.73 -18.78 -8.73
CA PHE A 47 11.07 -18.78 -8.16
C PHE A 47 11.74 -20.17 -8.26
N SER A 48 11.02 -21.24 -7.93
CA SER A 48 11.56 -22.61 -8.06
C SER A 48 11.84 -23.02 -9.50
N THR A 49 11.02 -22.55 -10.46
CA THR A 49 11.17 -22.87 -11.89
C THR A 49 12.34 -22.11 -12.50
N SER A 50 12.60 -20.88 -12.05
CA SER A 50 13.71 -20.06 -12.56
C SER A 50 15.09 -20.50 -12.07
N VAL A 51 15.17 -21.35 -11.04
CA VAL A 51 16.43 -21.79 -10.41
C VAL A 51 16.75 -23.27 -10.74
N SER A 52 15.91 -23.93 -11.55
CA SER A 52 16.12 -25.30 -12.07
C SER A 52 16.58 -25.27 -13.52
#